data_AF-R5IE98-F1
#
_entry.id   AF-R5IE98-F1
#
_cell.length_a   1.000
_cell.length_b   1.000
_cell.length_c   1.000
_cell.angle_alpha   90.00
_cell.angle_beta   90.00
_cell.angle_gamma   90.00
#
_symmetry.space_group_name_H-M   'P 1'
#
loop_
_entity.id
_entity.type
_entity.pdbx_description
1 polymer ?
#
loop_
_entity_poly.entity_id
_entity_poly.type
_entity_poly.pdbx_seq_one_letter_code
_entity_poly.pdbx_strand_id
1 'polypeptide(L)'
;MPHATGTPSGTGLTGARYILPNTDGRGYGRFILPRESARWLLGHWPEIQDGTARFATLMNLQENYLAGLISARDWSRSILAGLEKETDQLTASSLSGFLGRAMDDLNGTDREAVEQRLWTLAHTHPEQPIRTFLLRSLPSGLTTAALCDSLYAIWETQSEPLYSENNYTSLAWELAIRFPDRAGHILATQRARLTDPDRLRRFDYISRAVNPDEAARDTLFQSLMQAENRRIEPWTSSVLSYLNHPLRESSSVRYIRPGLDILEEVQRTGDIFFPRNWAGALLGSHRSPEAWQEVQKFLQDNPDYPVLLRNKILQAAYSLFRANTTVAVSTTPEDSLIYARTMQKLLPLASRPSGEIMTAAAEALCGTPYKGGTLESTPEHLTVNLRETDCILLVEACTAMTLLLKDNPGLKDNPGDGIPPFEDFCTTLRSLRYRNGIISGYPSRLHYTSEWLLQARDNGILREVSEELGGIPLEQEFSFMSSHRDNYPQLRGNAGTAAAEQIRRTEERLDTAAAYHYIPAEKIREAEANIQDGDIICIISSTPGLDITHTGIARRAGDGSLHFIHASMREGRTVMEARTLREYVKKGGIRVARLY
;
A
#
# COMPACT_ATOMS: atom_id res chain seq x y z
N MET A 1 2.51 -37.86 17.66
CA MET A 1 3.42 -38.60 16.77
C MET A 1 3.39 -37.95 15.40
N PRO A 2 4.31 -37.02 15.10
CA PRO A 2 4.42 -36.45 13.76
C PRO A 2 5.23 -37.40 12.87
N HIS A 3 4.66 -37.82 11.75
CA HIS A 3 5.44 -38.40 10.68
C HIS A 3 6.19 -37.28 9.96
N ALA A 4 7.50 -37.28 10.15
CA ALA A 4 8.44 -36.47 9.39
C ALA A 4 8.56 -37.04 7.97
N THR A 5 8.26 -36.20 6.98
CA THR A 5 8.75 -36.37 5.61
C THR A 5 9.23 -35.01 5.12
N GLY A 6 10.56 -34.88 5.01
CA GLY A 6 11.23 -33.86 4.20
C GLY A 6 11.41 -32.50 4.87
N THR A 7 12.52 -32.33 5.59
CA THR A 7 13.22 -31.03 5.67
C THR A 7 13.48 -30.51 4.25
N PRO A 8 13.09 -29.27 3.89
CA PRO A 8 13.65 -28.64 2.71
C PRO A 8 15.08 -28.20 3.07
N SER A 9 16.05 -29.01 2.68
CA SER A 9 17.42 -28.56 2.53
C SER A 9 17.40 -27.37 1.56
N GLY A 10 17.71 -26.19 2.07
CA GLY A 10 17.91 -24.97 1.29
C GLY A 10 19.14 -25.09 0.40
N THR A 11 19.00 -25.81 -0.71
CA THR A 11 19.76 -25.54 -1.93
C THR A 11 18.95 -24.52 -2.70
N GLY A 12 19.44 -23.28 -2.78
CA GLY A 12 18.82 -22.25 -3.59
C GLY A 12 18.50 -22.78 -4.98
N LEU A 13 17.24 -22.65 -5.40
CA LEU A 13 16.80 -22.94 -6.77
C LEU A 13 17.49 -21.93 -7.70
N THR A 14 18.73 -22.19 -8.08
CA THR A 14 19.41 -21.49 -9.18
C THR A 14 18.67 -21.85 -10.47
N GLY A 15 17.68 -21.04 -10.83
CA GLY A 15 16.87 -21.19 -12.05
C GLY A 15 15.38 -20.85 -11.92
N ALA A 16 14.84 -20.64 -10.71
CA ALA A 16 13.45 -20.19 -10.56
C ALA A 16 13.34 -18.71 -10.96
N ARG A 17 12.61 -18.42 -12.06
CA ARG A 17 12.43 -17.05 -12.57
C ARG A 17 11.52 -16.20 -11.68
N TYR A 18 10.63 -16.82 -10.90
CA TYR A 18 9.69 -16.17 -9.98
C TYR A 18 9.39 -17.08 -8.77
N ILE A 19 8.99 -16.47 -7.63
CA ILE A 19 8.67 -17.19 -6.39
C ILE A 19 7.18 -17.05 -6.09
N LEU A 20 6.52 -18.19 -5.85
CA LEU A 20 5.13 -18.30 -5.42
C LEU A 20 5.11 -18.79 -3.95
N PRO A 21 5.00 -17.89 -2.95
CA PRO A 21 4.87 -18.32 -1.57
C PRO A 21 3.46 -18.88 -1.32
N ASN A 22 3.35 -19.77 -0.33
CA ASN A 22 2.08 -20.23 0.22
C ASN A 22 1.12 -20.89 -0.82
N THR A 23 1.66 -21.66 -1.76
CA THR A 23 0.87 -22.30 -2.84
C THR A 23 -0.16 -23.32 -2.34
N ASP A 24 -0.01 -23.85 -1.13
CA ASP A 24 -0.98 -24.76 -0.50
C ASP A 24 -2.02 -24.04 0.39
N GLY A 25 -1.89 -22.71 0.53
CA GLY A 25 -2.79 -21.87 1.33
C GLY A 25 -2.73 -22.11 2.84
N ARG A 26 -1.75 -22.86 3.36
CA ARG A 26 -1.68 -23.23 4.78
C ARG A 26 -0.96 -22.21 5.65
N GLY A 27 -0.09 -21.41 5.04
CA GLY A 27 0.64 -20.35 5.71
C GLY A 27 -0.29 -19.23 6.17
N TYR A 28 -0.17 -18.84 7.43
CA TYR A 28 -0.90 -17.71 8.02
C TYR A 28 0.05 -16.53 8.21
N GLY A 29 -0.26 -15.41 7.56
CA GLY A 29 0.54 -14.19 7.64
C GLY A 29 0.46 -13.39 6.34
N ARG A 30 1.13 -12.24 6.35
CA ARG A 30 1.28 -11.40 5.17
C ARG A 30 2.54 -11.81 4.41
N PHE A 31 2.38 -12.33 3.20
CA PHE A 31 3.47 -12.71 2.32
C PHE A 31 3.80 -11.54 1.39
N ILE A 32 4.92 -10.86 1.64
CA ILE A 32 5.42 -9.82 0.73
C ILE A 32 6.05 -10.50 -0.47
N LEU A 33 5.52 -10.23 -1.66
CA LEU A 33 6.04 -10.80 -2.89
C LEU A 33 7.26 -10.01 -3.34
N PRO A 34 8.37 -10.67 -3.73
CA PRO A 34 9.44 -10.00 -4.44
C PRO A 34 8.88 -9.27 -5.65
N ARG A 35 9.40 -8.08 -5.92
CA ARG A 35 8.79 -7.15 -6.89
C ARG A 35 8.61 -7.73 -8.29
N GLU A 36 9.60 -8.46 -8.77
CA GLU A 36 9.55 -9.14 -10.08
C GLU A 36 8.49 -10.24 -10.12
N SER A 37 8.34 -10.97 -9.01
CA SER A 37 7.31 -12.00 -8.88
C SER A 37 5.92 -11.36 -8.88
N ALA A 38 5.70 -10.29 -8.11
CA ALA A 38 4.43 -9.57 -8.11
C ALA A 38 4.03 -9.09 -9.52
N ARG A 39 4.97 -8.48 -10.27
CA ARG A 39 4.71 -8.03 -11.65
C ARG A 39 4.33 -9.16 -12.59
N TRP A 40 5.10 -10.24 -12.56
CA TRP A 40 4.82 -11.37 -13.42
C TRP A 40 3.44 -11.96 -13.08
N LEU A 41 3.15 -12.14 -11.78
CA LEU A 41 1.89 -12.70 -11.31
C LEU A 41 0.67 -11.85 -11.68
N LEU A 42 0.78 -10.51 -11.70
CA LEU A 42 -0.30 -9.63 -12.16
C LEU A 42 -0.79 -9.97 -13.58
N GLY A 43 0.07 -10.51 -14.45
CA GLY A 43 -0.29 -10.93 -15.80
C GLY A 43 -0.58 -12.42 -15.97
N HIS A 44 -0.05 -13.27 -15.09
CA HIS A 44 0.04 -14.72 -15.33
C HIS A 44 -0.65 -15.58 -14.26
N TRP A 45 -1.20 -15.00 -13.18
CA TRP A 45 -1.97 -15.78 -12.21
C TRP A 45 -3.10 -16.62 -12.83
N PRO A 46 -3.79 -16.20 -13.94
CA PRO A 46 -4.82 -17.04 -14.55
C PRO A 46 -4.29 -18.33 -15.17
N GLU A 47 -2.99 -18.40 -15.47
CA GLU A 47 -2.35 -19.55 -16.09
C GLU A 47 -2.09 -20.69 -15.08
N ILE A 48 -2.18 -20.39 -13.77
CA ILE A 48 -1.98 -21.35 -12.68
C ILE A 48 -3.15 -22.34 -12.69
N GLN A 49 -2.85 -23.58 -13.08
CA GLN A 49 -3.85 -24.64 -13.26
C GLN A 49 -4.44 -25.13 -11.92
N ASP A 50 -3.61 -25.26 -10.88
CA ASP A 50 -4.06 -25.67 -9.57
C ASP A 50 -4.90 -24.55 -8.93
N GLY A 51 -6.18 -24.83 -8.66
CA GLY A 51 -7.12 -23.85 -8.14
C GLY A 51 -6.74 -23.32 -6.75
N THR A 52 -6.14 -24.16 -5.90
CA THR A 52 -5.69 -23.74 -4.57
C THR A 52 -4.52 -22.77 -4.67
N ALA A 53 -3.51 -23.10 -5.48
CA ALA A 53 -2.37 -22.24 -5.73
C ALA A 53 -2.76 -20.94 -6.43
N ARG A 54 -3.70 -20.99 -7.39
CA ARG A 54 -4.25 -19.80 -8.05
C ARG A 54 -4.93 -18.88 -7.05
N PHE A 55 -5.81 -19.42 -6.21
CA PHE A 55 -6.50 -18.64 -5.19
C PHE A 55 -5.56 -18.08 -4.12
N ALA A 56 -4.59 -18.87 -3.64
CA ALA A 56 -3.57 -18.41 -2.71
C ALA A 56 -2.71 -17.27 -3.31
N THR A 57 -2.39 -17.36 -4.60
CA THR A 57 -1.70 -16.30 -5.35
C THR A 57 -2.52 -15.01 -5.39
N LEU A 58 -3.84 -15.11 -5.67
CA LEU A 58 -4.75 -13.97 -5.66
C LEU A 58 -4.84 -13.31 -4.28
N MET A 59 -4.88 -14.11 -3.21
CA MET A 59 -4.82 -13.61 -1.83
C MET A 59 -3.51 -12.85 -1.57
N ASN A 60 -2.37 -13.41 -1.99
CA ASN A 60 -1.07 -12.73 -1.83
C ASN A 60 -1.04 -11.40 -2.61
N LEU A 61 -1.54 -11.36 -3.85
CA LEU A 61 -1.61 -10.13 -4.64
C LEU A 61 -2.54 -9.09 -3.96
N GLN A 62 -3.70 -9.51 -3.46
CA GLN A 62 -4.60 -8.66 -2.69
C GLN A 62 -3.91 -8.07 -1.45
N GLU A 63 -3.18 -8.88 -0.67
CA GLU A 63 -2.47 -8.42 0.52
C GLU A 63 -1.33 -7.45 0.17
N ASN A 64 -0.62 -7.66 -0.96
CA ASN A 64 0.41 -6.74 -1.42
C ASN A 64 -0.19 -5.40 -1.92
N TYR A 65 -1.38 -5.43 -2.54
CA TYR A 65 -2.15 -4.22 -2.84
C TYR A 65 -2.60 -3.50 -1.56
N LEU A 66 -3.13 -4.22 -0.58
CA LEU A 66 -3.53 -3.65 0.71
C LEU A 66 -2.33 -3.08 1.49
N ALA A 67 -1.14 -3.65 1.33
CA ALA A 67 0.12 -3.14 1.87
C ALA A 67 0.70 -1.95 1.09
N GLY A 68 0.10 -1.57 -0.05
CA GLY A 68 0.58 -0.46 -0.89
C GLY A 68 1.80 -0.79 -1.75
N LEU A 69 2.08 -2.07 -1.97
CA LEU A 69 3.17 -2.55 -2.85
C LEU A 69 2.70 -2.77 -4.29
N ILE A 70 1.39 -2.87 -4.50
CA ILE A 70 0.74 -2.92 -5.80
C ILE A 70 -0.27 -1.77 -5.87
N SER A 71 -0.27 -1.01 -6.97
CA SER A 71 -1.20 0.10 -7.16
C SER A 71 -2.64 -0.41 -7.35
N ALA A 72 -3.63 0.40 -6.97
CA ALA A 72 -5.04 0.08 -7.23
C ALA A 72 -5.32 -0.08 -8.74
N ARG A 73 -4.60 0.68 -9.57
CA ARG A 73 -4.67 0.64 -11.04
C ARG A 73 -4.24 -0.71 -11.58
N ASP A 74 -3.03 -1.15 -11.22
CA ASP A 74 -2.47 -2.42 -11.71
C ASP A 74 -3.26 -3.61 -11.20
N TRP A 75 -3.70 -3.55 -9.94
CA TRP A 75 -4.49 -4.61 -9.36
C TRP A 75 -5.87 -4.73 -10.01
N SER A 76 -6.57 -3.62 -10.22
CA SER A 76 -7.88 -3.61 -10.89
C SER A 76 -7.78 -4.13 -12.33
N ARG A 77 -6.73 -3.74 -13.07
CA ARG A 77 -6.48 -4.24 -14.43
C ARG A 77 -6.21 -5.74 -14.45
N SER A 78 -5.39 -6.23 -13.53
CA SER A 78 -5.10 -7.66 -13.39
C SER A 78 -6.37 -8.47 -13.08
N ILE A 79 -7.20 -7.99 -12.14
CA ILE A 79 -8.47 -8.63 -11.80
C ILE A 79 -9.40 -8.69 -13.01
N LEU A 80 -9.60 -7.58 -13.71
CA LEU A 80 -10.50 -7.52 -14.88
C LEU A 80 -10.02 -8.46 -16.00
N ALA A 81 -8.73 -8.44 -16.31
CA ALA A 81 -8.15 -9.30 -17.34
C ALA A 81 -8.24 -10.80 -17.00
N GLY A 82 -8.16 -11.14 -15.71
CA GLY A 82 -8.35 -12.53 -15.26
C GLY A 82 -9.81 -12.93 -15.15
N LEU A 83 -10.71 -12.03 -14.72
CA LEU A 83 -12.15 -12.26 -14.72
C LEU A 83 -12.70 -12.59 -16.12
N GLU A 84 -12.10 -12.05 -17.19
CA GLU A 84 -12.46 -12.41 -18.57
C GLU A 84 -12.29 -13.90 -18.90
N LYS A 85 -11.40 -14.59 -18.19
CA LYS A 85 -11.01 -15.98 -18.45
C LYS A 85 -11.45 -16.93 -17.33
N GLU A 86 -11.92 -16.40 -16.21
CA GLU A 86 -12.21 -17.19 -15.02
C GLU A 86 -13.51 -17.97 -15.20
N THR A 87 -13.50 -19.22 -14.75
CA THR A 87 -14.66 -20.12 -14.80
C THR A 87 -15.06 -20.61 -13.41
N ASP A 88 -14.15 -20.52 -12.44
CA ASP A 88 -14.44 -20.85 -11.06
C ASP A 88 -15.26 -19.75 -10.36
N GLN A 89 -16.46 -20.11 -9.91
CA GLN A 89 -17.41 -19.17 -9.32
C GLN A 89 -16.94 -18.57 -7.99
N LEU A 90 -16.21 -19.33 -7.18
CA LEU A 90 -15.71 -18.87 -5.88
C LEU A 90 -14.59 -17.84 -6.07
N THR A 91 -13.70 -18.11 -7.02
CA THR A 91 -12.61 -17.21 -7.43
C THR A 91 -13.18 -15.93 -8.01
N ALA A 92 -14.12 -16.03 -8.96
CA ALA A 92 -14.80 -14.87 -9.54
C ALA A 92 -15.54 -14.00 -8.50
N SER A 93 -16.23 -14.63 -7.55
CA SER A 93 -16.88 -13.93 -6.43
C SER A 93 -15.89 -13.17 -5.55
N SER A 94 -14.73 -13.78 -5.25
CA SER A 94 -13.67 -13.16 -4.46
C SER A 94 -13.02 -11.98 -5.20
N LEU A 95 -12.73 -12.17 -6.50
CA LEU A 95 -12.21 -11.14 -7.39
C LEU A 95 -13.13 -9.92 -7.49
N SER A 96 -14.45 -10.13 -7.57
CA SER A 96 -15.43 -9.03 -7.52
C SER A 96 -15.32 -8.21 -6.22
N GLY A 97 -15.17 -8.88 -5.08
CA GLY A 97 -14.95 -8.22 -3.78
C GLY A 97 -13.58 -7.53 -3.64
N PHE A 98 -12.55 -8.03 -4.30
CA PHE A 98 -11.24 -7.37 -4.39
C PHE A 98 -11.29 -6.14 -5.29
N LEU A 99 -11.96 -6.25 -6.44
CA LEU A 99 -12.14 -5.15 -7.38
C LEU A 99 -12.94 -4.01 -6.75
N GLY A 100 -14.03 -4.29 -6.03
CA GLY A 100 -14.78 -3.26 -5.31
C GLY A 100 -13.91 -2.43 -4.38
N ARG A 101 -13.03 -3.08 -3.62
CA ARG A 101 -12.07 -2.40 -2.72
C ARG A 101 -11.01 -1.61 -3.47
N ALA A 102 -10.45 -2.15 -4.56
CA ALA A 102 -9.47 -1.45 -5.37
C ALA A 102 -10.07 -0.23 -6.07
N MET A 103 -11.31 -0.35 -6.55
CA MET A 103 -12.05 0.74 -7.15
C MET A 103 -12.24 1.91 -6.18
N ASP A 104 -12.49 1.67 -4.89
CA ASP A 104 -12.61 2.75 -3.88
C ASP A 104 -11.36 3.64 -3.80
N ASP A 105 -10.19 3.14 -4.20
CA ASP A 105 -8.93 3.90 -4.23
C ASP A 105 -8.66 4.57 -5.60
N LEU A 106 -9.48 4.32 -6.61
CA LEU A 106 -9.34 4.90 -7.95
C LEU A 106 -10.12 6.21 -8.08
N ASN A 107 -9.61 7.11 -8.92
CA ASN A 107 -10.28 8.35 -9.28
C ASN A 107 -10.07 8.66 -10.77
N GLY A 108 -10.82 9.65 -11.28
CA GLY A 108 -10.69 10.16 -12.65
C GLY A 108 -10.79 9.09 -13.74
N THR A 109 -9.92 9.19 -14.74
CA THR A 109 -9.94 8.35 -15.94
C THR A 109 -9.67 6.87 -15.66
N ASP A 110 -8.81 6.53 -14.69
CA ASP A 110 -8.57 5.13 -14.32
C ASP A 110 -9.80 4.51 -13.67
N ARG A 111 -10.54 5.26 -12.84
CA ARG A 111 -11.81 4.81 -12.25
C ARG A 111 -12.86 4.56 -13.33
N GLU A 112 -13.06 5.52 -14.23
CA GLU A 112 -14.02 5.41 -15.33
C GLU A 112 -13.70 4.21 -16.25
N ALA A 113 -12.43 3.99 -16.58
CA ALA A 113 -12.01 2.87 -17.41
C ALA A 113 -12.31 1.50 -16.76
N VAL A 114 -12.07 1.38 -15.45
CA VAL A 114 -12.37 0.15 -14.69
C VAL A 114 -13.88 -0.08 -14.60
N GLU A 115 -14.67 0.96 -14.33
CA GLU A 115 -16.13 0.87 -14.28
C GLU A 115 -16.74 0.42 -15.62
N GLN A 116 -16.26 0.99 -16.74
CA GLN A 116 -16.70 0.61 -18.08
C GLN A 116 -16.36 -0.84 -18.43
N ARG A 117 -15.15 -1.30 -18.05
CA ARG A 117 -14.76 -2.69 -18.28
C ARG A 117 -15.58 -3.66 -17.43
N LEU A 118 -15.80 -3.34 -16.15
CA LEU A 118 -16.66 -4.13 -15.25
C LEU A 118 -18.09 -4.19 -15.78
N TRP A 119 -18.66 -3.07 -16.24
CA TRP A 119 -19.97 -3.01 -16.87
C TRP A 119 -20.05 -3.97 -18.07
N THR A 120 -19.06 -3.91 -18.96
CA THR A 120 -19.00 -4.77 -20.13
C THR A 120 -18.99 -6.25 -19.72
N LEU A 121 -18.11 -6.64 -18.79
CA LEU A 121 -18.00 -8.04 -18.33
C LEU A 121 -19.28 -8.54 -17.67
N ALA A 122 -19.95 -7.71 -16.88
CA ALA A 122 -21.21 -8.09 -16.23
C ALA A 122 -22.28 -8.52 -17.25
N HIS A 123 -22.25 -7.99 -18.48
CA HIS A 123 -23.21 -8.29 -19.53
C HIS A 123 -22.70 -9.34 -20.55
N THR A 124 -21.39 -9.45 -20.76
CA THR A 124 -20.82 -10.26 -21.85
C THR A 124 -20.07 -11.52 -21.39
N HIS A 125 -19.76 -11.68 -20.10
CA HIS A 125 -19.00 -12.83 -19.61
C HIS A 125 -19.68 -14.16 -20.02
N PRO A 126 -18.96 -15.17 -20.52
CA PRO A 126 -19.56 -16.40 -21.04
C PRO A 126 -20.35 -17.17 -19.97
N GLU A 127 -19.81 -17.26 -18.75
CA GLU A 127 -20.46 -17.95 -17.63
C GLU A 127 -21.58 -17.10 -17.00
N GLN A 128 -22.82 -17.59 -17.06
CA GLN A 128 -23.98 -16.93 -16.46
C GLN A 128 -23.85 -16.70 -14.95
N PRO A 129 -23.38 -17.66 -14.12
CA PRO A 129 -23.23 -17.43 -12.69
C PRO A 129 -22.32 -16.24 -12.38
N ILE A 130 -21.22 -16.09 -13.16
CA ILE A 130 -20.29 -14.96 -13.02
C ILE A 130 -20.97 -13.65 -13.43
N ARG A 131 -21.71 -13.61 -14.55
CA ARG A 131 -22.53 -12.44 -14.91
C ARG A 131 -23.45 -12.02 -13.77
N THR A 132 -24.17 -12.96 -13.16
CA THR A 132 -25.07 -12.68 -12.03
C THR A 132 -24.33 -12.05 -10.84
N PHE A 133 -23.14 -12.54 -10.49
CA PHE A 133 -22.34 -11.94 -9.41
C PHE A 133 -21.85 -10.54 -9.75
N LEU A 134 -21.33 -10.34 -10.96
CA LEU A 134 -20.84 -9.04 -11.42
C LEU A 134 -21.96 -8.01 -11.48
N LEU A 135 -23.11 -8.35 -12.08
CA LEU A 135 -24.30 -7.50 -12.12
C LEU A 135 -24.74 -7.08 -10.72
N ARG A 136 -24.74 -8.01 -9.74
CA ARG A 136 -25.08 -7.69 -8.34
C ARG A 136 -24.11 -6.71 -7.70
N SER A 137 -22.85 -6.66 -8.14
CA SER A 137 -21.82 -5.77 -7.57
C SER A 137 -21.81 -4.35 -8.17
N LEU A 138 -22.40 -4.16 -9.37
CA LEU A 138 -22.43 -2.86 -10.04
C LEU A 138 -23.05 -1.74 -9.20
N PRO A 139 -24.24 -1.91 -8.58
CA PRO A 139 -24.98 -0.79 -8.01
C PRO A 139 -24.26 -0.08 -6.87
N SER A 140 -23.57 -0.83 -6.00
CA SER A 140 -22.79 -0.26 -4.89
C SER A 140 -21.49 0.39 -5.36
N GLY A 141 -20.92 -0.07 -6.46
CA GLY A 141 -19.63 0.38 -6.97
C GLY A 141 -19.73 1.64 -7.82
N LEU A 142 -20.61 1.67 -8.81
CA LEU A 142 -20.53 2.65 -9.91
C LEU A 142 -20.75 4.11 -9.49
N THR A 143 -19.94 4.98 -10.08
CA THR A 143 -19.97 6.45 -9.88
C THR A 143 -20.07 7.22 -11.19
N THR A 144 -19.75 6.61 -12.34
CA THR A 144 -19.89 7.21 -13.67
C THR A 144 -21.34 7.52 -13.99
N ALA A 145 -21.65 8.79 -14.31
CA ALA A 145 -23.02 9.27 -14.53
C ALA A 145 -23.78 8.45 -15.60
N ALA A 146 -23.18 8.24 -16.77
CA ALA A 146 -23.80 7.49 -17.86
C ALA A 146 -24.12 6.02 -17.48
N LEU A 147 -23.28 5.39 -16.64
CA LEU A 147 -23.55 4.03 -16.16
C LEU A 147 -24.64 4.02 -15.07
N CYS A 148 -24.70 5.06 -14.24
CA CYS A 148 -25.80 5.23 -13.27
C CYS A 148 -27.14 5.43 -13.98
N ASP A 149 -27.19 6.20 -15.07
CA ASP A 149 -28.38 6.35 -15.91
C ASP A 149 -28.80 5.01 -16.54
N SER A 150 -27.82 4.21 -16.97
CA SER A 150 -28.06 2.86 -17.50
C SER A 150 -28.66 1.94 -16.43
N LEU A 151 -28.15 1.98 -15.20
CA LEU A 151 -28.73 1.26 -14.06
C LEU A 151 -30.17 1.71 -13.75
N TYR A 152 -30.45 3.02 -13.83
CA TYR A 152 -31.80 3.55 -13.66
C TYR A 152 -32.76 2.99 -14.72
N ALA A 153 -32.36 2.99 -15.99
CA ALA A 153 -33.19 2.44 -17.07
C ALA A 153 -33.49 0.94 -16.90
N ILE A 154 -32.49 0.16 -16.47
CA ILE A 154 -32.65 -1.26 -16.15
C ILE A 154 -33.65 -1.46 -15.00
N TRP A 155 -33.55 -0.65 -13.95
CA TRP A 155 -34.47 -0.70 -12.81
C TRP A 155 -35.90 -0.27 -13.19
N GLU A 156 -36.03 0.80 -13.97
CA GLU A 156 -37.32 1.37 -14.36
C GLU A 156 -38.13 0.37 -15.19
N THR A 157 -37.47 -0.27 -16.16
CA THR A 157 -38.11 -1.22 -17.09
C THR A 157 -38.10 -2.68 -16.62
N GLN A 158 -37.38 -2.99 -15.53
CA GLN A 158 -37.10 -4.35 -15.08
C GLN A 158 -36.55 -5.26 -16.20
N SER A 159 -35.66 -4.71 -17.04
CA SER A 159 -35.20 -5.36 -18.27
C SER A 159 -34.08 -6.41 -18.10
N GLU A 160 -33.54 -6.58 -16.89
CA GLU A 160 -32.40 -7.47 -16.61
C GLU A 160 -32.90 -8.83 -16.09
N PRO A 161 -32.92 -9.89 -16.92
CA PRO A 161 -33.48 -11.18 -16.55
C PRO A 161 -32.70 -11.91 -15.44
N LEU A 162 -31.43 -11.57 -15.21
CA LEU A 162 -30.61 -12.18 -14.16
C LEU A 162 -30.83 -11.54 -12.78
N TYR A 163 -31.58 -10.45 -12.70
CA TYR A 163 -31.94 -9.84 -11.42
C TYR A 163 -33.12 -10.52 -10.75
N SER A 164 -32.90 -10.97 -9.52
CA SER A 164 -33.99 -11.33 -8.61
C SER A 164 -34.72 -10.08 -8.10
N GLU A 165 -35.90 -10.27 -7.51
CA GLU A 165 -36.63 -9.19 -6.83
C GLU A 165 -35.78 -8.49 -5.75
N ASN A 166 -34.91 -9.25 -5.06
CA ASN A 166 -33.97 -8.71 -4.08
C ASN A 166 -32.89 -7.83 -4.75
N ASN A 167 -32.46 -8.16 -5.96
CA ASN A 167 -31.52 -7.34 -6.73
C ASN A 167 -32.16 -6.02 -7.13
N TYR A 168 -33.38 -6.05 -7.69
CA TYR A 168 -34.13 -4.82 -8.00
C TYR A 168 -34.40 -3.96 -6.77
N THR A 169 -34.67 -4.59 -5.64
CA THR A 169 -34.88 -3.90 -4.37
C THR A 169 -33.61 -3.19 -3.88
N SER A 170 -32.47 -3.88 -3.92
CA SER A 170 -31.19 -3.29 -3.53
C SER A 170 -30.77 -2.17 -4.49
N LEU A 171 -31.00 -2.37 -5.79
CA LEU A 171 -30.77 -1.37 -6.82
C LEU A 171 -31.61 -0.10 -6.60
N ALA A 172 -32.87 -0.23 -6.20
CA ALA A 172 -33.71 0.93 -5.88
C ALA A 172 -33.12 1.78 -4.75
N TRP A 173 -32.55 1.16 -3.71
CA TRP A 173 -31.89 1.89 -2.62
C TRP A 173 -30.63 2.63 -3.10
N GLU A 174 -29.78 1.98 -3.90
CA GLU A 174 -28.59 2.59 -4.50
C GLU A 174 -28.92 3.75 -5.43
N LEU A 175 -29.99 3.61 -6.23
CA LEU A 175 -30.48 4.66 -7.13
C LEU A 175 -31.10 5.82 -6.35
N ALA A 176 -31.84 5.57 -5.26
CA ALA A 176 -32.40 6.64 -4.43
C ALA A 176 -31.31 7.55 -3.82
N ILE A 177 -30.13 7.00 -3.53
CA ILE A 177 -28.97 7.79 -3.09
C ILE A 177 -28.38 8.61 -4.24
N ARG A 178 -28.23 8.02 -5.43
CA ARG A 178 -27.60 8.65 -6.61
C ARG A 178 -28.51 9.66 -7.31
N PHE A 179 -29.82 9.51 -7.17
CA PHE A 179 -30.83 10.37 -7.78
C PHE A 179 -31.78 10.92 -6.70
N PRO A 180 -31.31 11.84 -5.82
CA PRO A 180 -32.09 12.34 -4.69
C PRO A 180 -33.43 12.96 -5.12
N ASP A 181 -33.47 13.67 -6.25
CA ASP A 181 -34.68 14.28 -6.80
C ASP A 181 -35.73 13.25 -7.26
N ARG A 182 -35.28 12.02 -7.57
CA ARG A 182 -36.15 10.91 -8.01
C ARG A 182 -36.40 9.89 -6.90
N ALA A 183 -35.77 10.04 -5.72
CA ALA A 183 -35.81 9.05 -4.65
C ALA A 183 -37.25 8.68 -4.25
N GLY A 184 -38.15 9.65 -4.16
CA GLY A 184 -39.56 9.41 -3.86
C GLY A 184 -40.26 8.51 -4.90
N HIS A 185 -40.04 8.77 -6.19
CA HIS A 185 -40.56 7.93 -7.27
C HIS A 185 -39.95 6.53 -7.22
N ILE A 186 -38.63 6.43 -7.08
CA ILE A 186 -37.90 5.16 -7.05
C ILE A 186 -38.43 4.25 -5.93
N LEU A 187 -38.52 4.80 -4.72
CA LEU A 187 -38.96 4.04 -3.55
C LEU A 187 -40.44 3.65 -3.64
N ALA A 188 -41.32 4.56 -4.07
CA ALA A 188 -42.74 4.27 -4.23
C ALA A 188 -42.98 3.18 -5.28
N THR A 189 -42.33 3.28 -6.43
CA THR A 189 -42.41 2.29 -7.51
C THR A 189 -41.89 0.93 -7.06
N GLN A 190 -40.72 0.88 -6.43
CA GLN A 190 -40.16 -0.40 -5.98
C GLN A 190 -41.03 -1.03 -4.88
N ARG A 191 -41.53 -0.23 -3.92
CA ARG A 191 -42.42 -0.72 -2.87
C ARG A 191 -43.69 -1.35 -3.46
N ALA A 192 -44.29 -0.72 -4.48
CA ALA A 192 -45.50 -1.22 -5.14
C ALA A 192 -45.28 -2.55 -5.90
N ARG A 193 -44.04 -2.86 -6.30
CA ARG A 193 -43.67 -4.13 -6.92
C ARG A 193 -43.58 -5.29 -5.93
N LEU A 194 -43.43 -5.01 -4.64
CA LEU A 194 -43.29 -6.03 -3.59
C LEU A 194 -44.65 -6.49 -3.09
N THR A 195 -44.85 -7.81 -3.03
CA THR A 195 -46.10 -8.43 -2.56
C THR A 195 -45.92 -9.22 -1.27
N ASP A 196 -44.72 -9.76 -1.04
CA ASP A 196 -44.40 -10.53 0.16
C ASP A 196 -44.36 -9.62 1.42
N PRO A 197 -45.11 -9.96 2.50
CA PRO A 197 -45.18 -9.13 3.70
C PRO A 197 -43.82 -8.90 4.38
N ASP A 198 -42.93 -9.89 4.39
CA ASP A 198 -41.62 -9.76 5.04
C ASP A 198 -40.67 -8.91 4.22
N ARG A 199 -40.70 -9.02 2.89
CA ARG A 199 -39.97 -8.12 1.98
C ARG A 199 -40.48 -6.69 2.07
N LEU A 200 -41.78 -6.48 2.20
CA LEU A 200 -42.36 -5.15 2.43
C LEU A 200 -41.86 -4.54 3.75
N ARG A 201 -41.90 -5.30 4.86
CA ARG A 201 -41.37 -4.83 6.15
C ARG A 201 -39.89 -4.49 6.08
N ARG A 202 -39.09 -5.35 5.44
CA ARG A 202 -37.66 -5.10 5.22
C ARG A 202 -37.43 -3.84 4.39
N PHE A 203 -38.21 -3.67 3.32
CA PHE A 203 -38.13 -2.52 2.43
C PHE A 203 -38.45 -1.22 3.16
N ASP A 204 -39.56 -1.18 3.89
CA ASP A 204 -39.99 -0.01 4.64
C ASP A 204 -38.99 0.35 5.75
N TYR A 205 -38.35 -0.65 6.34
CA TYR A 205 -37.31 -0.42 7.35
C TYR A 205 -36.04 0.20 6.75
N ILE A 206 -35.50 -0.41 5.67
CA ILE A 206 -34.22 0.00 5.07
C ILE A 206 -34.35 1.29 4.27
N SER A 207 -35.48 1.51 3.58
CA SER A 207 -35.69 2.68 2.72
C SER A 207 -35.60 4.02 3.47
N ARG A 208 -35.86 4.03 4.79
CA ARG A 208 -35.64 5.20 5.65
C ARG A 208 -34.19 5.70 5.61
N ALA A 209 -33.23 4.80 5.47
CA ALA A 209 -31.81 5.12 5.42
C ALA A 209 -31.43 5.87 4.13
N VAL A 210 -32.13 5.62 3.03
CA VAL A 210 -31.82 6.23 1.72
C VAL A 210 -32.60 7.52 1.46
N ASN A 211 -33.33 8.04 2.44
CA ASN A 211 -34.04 9.32 2.34
C ASN A 211 -33.06 10.48 1.99
N PRO A 212 -33.38 11.33 0.98
CA PRO A 212 -32.54 12.47 0.63
C PRO A 212 -32.47 13.56 1.72
N ASP A 213 -33.46 13.66 2.61
CA ASP A 213 -33.44 14.59 3.75
C ASP A 213 -32.45 14.16 4.84
N GLU A 214 -31.51 15.04 5.15
CA GLU A 214 -30.48 14.82 6.16
C GLU A 214 -31.05 14.76 7.58
N ALA A 215 -32.03 15.60 7.92
CA ALA A 215 -32.62 15.60 9.26
C ALA A 215 -33.37 14.30 9.55
N ALA A 216 -34.05 13.73 8.53
CA ALA A 216 -34.67 12.42 8.61
C ALA A 216 -33.65 11.30 8.84
N ARG A 217 -32.48 11.36 8.18
CA ARG A 217 -31.38 10.40 8.38
C ARG A 217 -30.76 10.51 9.77
N ASP A 218 -30.53 11.73 10.26
CA ASP A 218 -30.02 11.99 11.60
C ASP A 218 -30.98 11.43 12.66
N THR A 219 -32.28 11.68 12.50
CA THR A 219 -33.32 11.13 13.39
C THR A 219 -33.33 9.60 13.36
N LEU A 220 -33.19 9.00 12.18
CA LEU A 220 -33.08 7.55 12.05
C LEU A 220 -31.85 7.01 12.77
N PHE A 221 -30.67 7.60 12.55
CA PHE A 221 -29.44 7.19 13.21
C PHE A 221 -29.58 7.25 14.75
N GLN A 222 -30.10 8.35 15.28
CA GLN A 222 -30.33 8.50 16.73
C GLN A 222 -31.28 7.44 17.28
N SER A 223 -32.31 7.06 16.52
CA SER A 223 -33.20 5.97 16.92
C SER A 223 -32.46 4.62 17.07
N LEU A 224 -31.40 4.40 16.28
CA LEU A 224 -30.58 3.19 16.40
C LEU A 224 -29.72 3.18 17.67
N MET A 225 -29.65 4.24 18.46
CA MET A 225 -28.95 4.22 19.75
C MET A 225 -29.71 3.39 20.79
N GLN A 226 -31.01 3.15 20.58
CA GLN A 226 -31.85 2.34 21.45
C GLN A 226 -31.84 0.87 20.99
N ALA A 227 -31.59 -0.08 21.91
CA ALA A 227 -31.45 -1.50 21.60
C ALA A 227 -32.70 -2.12 20.95
N GLU A 228 -33.89 -1.70 21.35
CA GLU A 228 -35.18 -2.13 20.80
C GLU A 228 -35.32 -1.83 19.31
N ASN A 229 -34.64 -0.80 18.81
CA ASN A 229 -34.64 -0.42 17.40
C ASN A 229 -33.58 -1.18 16.59
N ARG A 230 -32.80 -2.07 17.22
CA ARG A 230 -31.78 -2.90 16.56
C ARG A 230 -32.11 -4.39 16.52
N ARG A 231 -33.33 -4.77 16.92
CA ARG A 231 -33.77 -6.19 17.06
C ARG A 231 -33.54 -7.04 15.81
N ILE A 232 -33.68 -6.46 14.61
CA ILE A 232 -33.38 -7.15 13.35
C ILE A 232 -32.02 -6.68 12.86
N GLU A 233 -30.98 -7.34 13.36
CA GLU A 233 -29.58 -6.97 13.17
C GLU A 233 -29.13 -6.91 11.70
N PRO A 234 -29.55 -7.83 10.79
CA PRO A 234 -29.19 -7.71 9.38
C PRO A 234 -29.76 -6.44 8.73
N TRP A 235 -31.00 -6.05 9.08
CA TRP A 235 -31.62 -4.84 8.55
C TRP A 235 -31.00 -3.59 9.14
N THR A 236 -30.66 -3.63 10.42
CA THR A 236 -29.95 -2.55 11.12
C THR A 236 -28.59 -2.31 10.51
N SER A 237 -27.85 -3.37 10.18
CA SER A 237 -26.55 -3.26 9.50
C SER A 237 -26.70 -2.64 8.11
N SER A 238 -27.74 -3.02 7.34
CA SER A 238 -28.03 -2.37 6.05
C SER A 238 -28.39 -0.90 6.20
N VAL A 239 -29.24 -0.54 7.17
CA VAL A 239 -29.58 0.86 7.46
C VAL A 239 -28.32 1.66 7.79
N LEU A 240 -27.49 1.17 8.70
CA LEU A 240 -26.27 1.85 9.12
C LEU A 240 -25.28 2.01 7.96
N SER A 241 -25.17 1.00 7.09
CA SER A 241 -24.33 1.07 5.89
C SER A 241 -24.83 2.12 4.90
N TYR A 242 -26.14 2.27 4.69
CA TYR A 242 -26.71 3.29 3.80
C TYR A 242 -26.66 4.71 4.39
N LEU A 243 -26.70 4.83 5.72
CA LEU A 243 -26.45 6.09 6.42
C LEU A 243 -24.99 6.54 6.22
N ASN A 244 -24.03 5.60 6.23
CA ASN A 244 -22.60 5.83 6.02
C ASN A 244 -22.15 5.56 4.56
N HIS A 245 -23.06 5.63 3.59
CA HIS A 245 -22.72 5.38 2.18
C HIS A 245 -21.63 6.37 1.70
N PRO A 246 -20.66 5.96 0.83
CA PRO A 246 -19.56 6.83 0.41
C PRO A 246 -19.98 8.22 -0.10
N LEU A 247 -21.06 8.30 -0.89
CA LEU A 247 -21.64 9.57 -1.38
C LEU A 247 -22.20 10.49 -0.28
N ARG A 248 -22.24 10.05 0.98
CA ARG A 248 -22.78 10.79 2.14
C ARG A 248 -21.75 10.97 3.24
N GLU A 249 -20.49 10.65 2.95
CA GLU A 249 -19.39 10.70 3.91
C GLU A 249 -19.35 12.02 4.69
N SER A 250 -19.37 13.16 3.99
CA SER A 250 -19.34 14.50 4.60
C SER A 250 -20.42 14.73 5.66
N SER A 251 -21.62 14.18 5.45
CA SER A 251 -22.72 14.29 6.41
C SER A 251 -22.68 13.22 7.50
N SER A 252 -22.12 12.04 7.22
CA SER A 252 -22.22 10.85 8.09
C SER A 252 -21.04 10.68 9.06
N VAL A 253 -19.93 11.42 8.88
CA VAL A 253 -18.80 11.44 9.83
C VAL A 253 -19.28 11.64 11.28
N ARG A 254 -20.30 12.48 11.49
CA ARG A 254 -20.89 12.77 12.82
C ARG A 254 -21.46 11.53 13.54
N TYR A 255 -21.74 10.46 12.82
CA TYR A 255 -22.29 9.20 13.37
C TYR A 255 -21.21 8.31 13.98
N ILE A 256 -19.94 8.52 13.64
CA ILE A 256 -18.83 7.66 14.06
C ILE A 256 -18.73 7.62 15.58
N ARG A 257 -18.67 8.79 16.24
CA ARG A 257 -18.48 8.85 17.69
C ARG A 257 -19.63 8.19 18.47
N PRO A 258 -20.90 8.60 18.28
CA PRO A 258 -22.01 7.95 19.00
C PRO A 258 -22.12 6.45 18.68
N GLY A 259 -21.84 6.05 17.43
CA GLY A 259 -21.88 4.66 17.02
C GLY A 259 -20.79 3.80 17.67
N LEU A 260 -19.61 4.37 17.95
CA LEU A 260 -18.53 3.70 18.69
C LEU A 260 -18.79 3.68 20.19
N ASP A 261 -19.33 4.76 20.76
CA ASP A 261 -19.62 4.88 22.20
C ASP A 261 -20.58 3.77 22.68
N ILE A 262 -21.51 3.31 21.83
CA ILE A 262 -22.46 2.24 22.19
C ILE A 262 -21.99 0.83 21.82
N LEU A 263 -20.79 0.64 21.28
CA LEU A 263 -20.37 -0.65 20.71
C LEU A 263 -20.28 -1.77 21.78
N GLU A 264 -19.97 -1.43 23.03
CA GLU A 264 -20.05 -2.39 24.14
C GLU A 264 -21.50 -2.81 24.44
N GLU A 265 -22.45 -1.88 24.41
CA GLU A 265 -23.87 -2.20 24.56
C GLU A 265 -24.33 -3.10 23.40
N VAL A 266 -23.96 -2.74 22.16
CA VAL A 266 -24.22 -3.55 20.97
C VAL A 266 -23.71 -4.99 21.15
N GLN A 267 -22.53 -5.19 21.76
CA GLN A 267 -22.02 -6.51 22.11
C GLN A 267 -22.84 -7.24 23.16
N ARG A 268 -23.35 -6.54 24.18
CA ARG A 268 -24.15 -7.15 25.25
C ARG A 268 -25.56 -7.52 24.80
N THR A 269 -26.13 -6.72 23.89
CA THR A 269 -27.54 -6.86 23.46
C THR A 269 -27.73 -7.64 22.17
N GLY A 270 -26.68 -7.83 21.39
CA GLY A 270 -26.75 -8.46 20.08
C GLY A 270 -26.09 -9.83 19.99
N ASP A 271 -26.14 -10.42 18.82
CA ASP A 271 -25.43 -11.66 18.53
C ASP A 271 -23.90 -11.47 18.54
N ILE A 272 -23.17 -12.59 18.55
CA ILE A 272 -21.70 -12.59 18.62
C ILE A 272 -21.01 -11.89 17.43
N PHE A 273 -21.68 -11.81 16.27
CA PHE A 273 -21.20 -11.20 15.05
C PHE A 273 -21.65 -9.74 14.91
N PHE A 274 -22.71 -9.32 15.59
CA PHE A 274 -23.33 -8.01 15.43
C PHE A 274 -22.38 -6.86 15.72
N PRO A 275 -21.50 -6.88 16.73
CA PRO A 275 -20.52 -5.81 16.92
C PRO A 275 -19.55 -5.67 15.73
N ARG A 276 -19.21 -6.77 15.05
CA ARG A 276 -18.37 -6.72 13.85
C ARG A 276 -19.14 -6.09 12.69
N ASN A 277 -20.40 -6.50 12.49
CA ASN A 277 -21.25 -5.97 11.43
C ASN A 277 -21.58 -4.48 11.66
N TRP A 278 -21.83 -4.09 12.90
CA TRP A 278 -22.04 -2.70 13.32
C TRP A 278 -20.83 -1.84 13.00
N ALA A 279 -19.64 -2.23 13.49
CA ALA A 279 -18.41 -1.49 13.21
C ALA A 279 -18.12 -1.42 11.70
N GLY A 280 -18.32 -2.52 10.98
CA GLY A 280 -18.17 -2.58 9.52
C GLY A 280 -19.12 -1.64 8.77
N ALA A 281 -20.40 -1.62 9.15
CA ALA A 281 -21.40 -0.74 8.56
C ALA A 281 -21.21 0.74 8.94
N LEU A 282 -20.63 1.01 10.11
CA LEU A 282 -20.32 2.36 10.58
C LEU A 282 -19.09 2.96 9.89
N LEU A 283 -18.03 2.16 9.70
CA LEU A 283 -16.70 2.67 9.33
C LEU A 283 -16.23 2.25 7.93
N GLY A 284 -16.72 1.13 7.40
CA GLY A 284 -16.13 0.45 6.24
C GLY A 284 -16.10 1.29 4.95
N SER A 285 -17.00 2.27 4.83
CA SER A 285 -17.12 3.16 3.67
C SER A 285 -16.42 4.51 3.83
N HIS A 286 -15.97 4.87 5.03
CA HIS A 286 -15.29 6.15 5.26
C HIS A 286 -13.84 6.12 4.78
N ARG A 287 -13.41 7.21 4.15
CA ARG A 287 -12.05 7.49 3.66
C ARG A 287 -11.58 8.91 3.98
N SER A 288 -12.39 9.76 4.62
CA SER A 288 -12.10 11.17 4.91
C SER A 288 -11.15 11.37 6.12
N PRO A 289 -10.33 12.45 6.11
CA PRO A 289 -9.49 12.81 7.25
C PRO A 289 -10.30 13.05 8.53
N GLU A 290 -11.48 13.64 8.42
CA GLU A 290 -12.36 13.93 9.55
C GLU A 290 -12.87 12.65 10.21
N ALA A 291 -13.29 11.65 9.42
CA ALA A 291 -13.66 10.33 9.94
C ALA A 291 -12.48 9.66 10.65
N TRP A 292 -11.29 9.74 10.06
CA TRP A 292 -10.08 9.17 10.64
C TRP A 292 -9.74 9.82 11.98
N GLN A 293 -9.78 11.16 12.05
CA GLN A 293 -9.56 11.91 13.28
C GLN A 293 -10.55 11.50 14.39
N GLU A 294 -11.83 11.30 14.04
CA GLU A 294 -12.84 10.92 15.04
C GLU A 294 -12.58 9.50 15.60
N VAL A 295 -12.20 8.54 14.75
CA VAL A 295 -11.82 7.20 15.22
C VAL A 295 -10.55 7.26 16.07
N GLN A 296 -9.56 8.06 15.68
CA GLN A 296 -8.35 8.24 16.48
C GLN A 296 -8.65 8.83 17.85
N LYS A 297 -9.46 9.90 17.89
CA LYS A 297 -9.89 10.56 19.12
C LYS A 297 -10.63 9.59 20.04
N PHE A 298 -11.56 8.80 19.50
CA PHE A 298 -12.23 7.75 20.27
C PHE A 298 -11.23 6.77 20.91
N LEU A 299 -10.25 6.29 20.15
CA LEU A 299 -9.24 5.35 20.67
C LEU A 299 -8.31 5.99 21.70
N GLN A 300 -8.03 7.29 21.60
CA GLN A 300 -7.21 8.05 22.56
C GLN A 300 -7.97 8.34 23.85
N ASP A 301 -9.25 8.70 23.74
CA ASP A 301 -10.14 8.95 24.88
C ASP A 301 -10.44 7.66 25.67
N ASN A 302 -10.24 6.49 25.06
CA ASN A 302 -10.54 5.17 25.64
C ASN A 302 -9.30 4.24 25.62
N PRO A 303 -8.23 4.55 26.38
CA PRO A 303 -7.00 3.74 26.37
C PRO A 303 -7.20 2.31 26.89
N ASP A 304 -8.15 2.12 27.82
CA ASP A 304 -8.46 0.83 28.45
C ASP A 304 -9.61 0.08 27.74
N TYR A 305 -9.95 0.46 26.50
CA TYR A 305 -11.06 -0.13 25.76
C TYR A 305 -10.86 -1.65 25.53
N PRO A 306 -11.92 -2.49 25.61
CA PRO A 306 -11.79 -3.94 25.46
C PRO A 306 -11.06 -4.34 24.16
N VAL A 307 -9.95 -5.07 24.28
CA VAL A 307 -9.04 -5.39 23.17
C VAL A 307 -9.76 -6.02 21.97
N LEU A 308 -10.73 -6.92 22.22
CA LEU A 308 -11.49 -7.57 21.14
C LEU A 308 -12.37 -6.59 20.38
N LEU A 309 -13.01 -5.62 21.05
CA LEU A 309 -13.81 -4.59 20.39
C LEU A 309 -12.91 -3.56 19.69
N ARG A 310 -11.80 -3.17 20.32
CA ARG A 310 -10.77 -2.34 19.69
C ARG A 310 -10.29 -2.96 18.37
N ASN A 311 -10.06 -4.27 18.33
CA ASN A 311 -9.66 -4.97 17.11
C ASN A 311 -10.77 -4.97 16.05
N LYS A 312 -12.06 -5.06 16.42
CA LYS A 312 -13.18 -4.93 15.47
C LYS A 312 -13.24 -3.52 14.87
N ILE A 313 -13.01 -2.47 15.68
CA ILE A 313 -12.91 -1.09 15.20
C ILE A 313 -11.76 -0.95 14.21
N LEU A 314 -10.55 -1.39 14.58
CA LEU A 314 -9.36 -1.29 13.73
C LEU A 314 -9.52 -2.10 12.43
N GLN A 315 -10.16 -3.28 12.49
CA GLN A 315 -10.46 -4.07 11.31
C GLN A 315 -11.44 -3.35 10.38
N ALA A 316 -12.52 -2.79 10.92
CA ALA A 316 -13.52 -2.05 10.14
C ALA A 316 -12.97 -0.73 9.57
N ALA A 317 -12.10 -0.07 10.32
CA ALA A 317 -11.44 1.17 9.93
C ALA A 317 -10.19 0.96 9.04
N TYR A 318 -9.83 -0.28 8.68
CA TYR A 318 -8.57 -0.54 7.97
C TYR A 318 -8.40 0.32 6.71
N SER A 319 -9.42 0.38 5.86
CA SER A 319 -9.37 1.18 4.63
C SER A 319 -9.38 2.69 4.92
N LEU A 320 -10.09 3.13 5.96
CA LEU A 320 -10.07 4.52 6.44
C LEU A 320 -8.67 4.92 6.89
N PHE A 321 -8.04 4.07 7.71
CA PHE A 321 -6.65 4.25 8.12
C PHE A 321 -5.74 4.19 6.92
N ARG A 322 -5.89 3.27 5.97
CA ARG A 322 -5.03 3.24 4.79
C ARG A 322 -5.13 4.52 3.94
N ALA A 323 -6.33 5.05 3.74
CA ALA A 323 -6.56 6.29 3.00
C ALA A 323 -5.99 7.54 3.71
N ASN A 324 -6.10 7.60 5.04
CA ASN A 324 -5.69 8.75 5.86
C ASN A 324 -4.34 8.58 6.56
N THR A 325 -3.77 7.38 6.44
CA THR A 325 -2.32 7.16 6.44
C THR A 325 -1.80 7.45 5.03
N THR A 326 -2.42 8.39 4.32
CA THR A 326 -1.66 9.50 3.74
C THR A 326 -0.81 10.06 4.86
N VAL A 327 0.32 9.39 5.02
CA VAL A 327 1.57 10.01 5.32
C VAL A 327 1.51 11.44 4.81
N ALA A 328 1.48 12.44 5.69
CA ALA A 328 1.62 13.82 5.25
C ALA A 328 2.87 13.87 4.37
N VAL A 329 2.71 14.01 3.06
CA VAL A 329 3.88 14.10 2.20
C VAL A 329 4.31 15.56 2.28
N SER A 330 5.33 15.83 3.07
CA SER A 330 5.92 17.16 3.11
C SER A 330 6.80 17.32 1.87
N THR A 331 6.31 18.10 0.91
CA THR A 331 6.96 18.36 -0.38
C THR A 331 6.64 19.78 -0.80
N THR A 332 7.47 20.35 -1.68
CA THR A 332 7.17 21.61 -2.36
C THR A 332 6.93 21.38 -3.85
N PRO A 333 6.30 22.33 -4.58
CA PRO A 333 6.16 22.25 -6.03
C PRO A 333 7.51 22.11 -6.75
N GLU A 334 8.56 22.71 -6.21
CA GLU A 334 9.90 22.62 -6.78
C GLU A 334 10.48 21.19 -6.71
N ASP A 335 10.17 20.42 -5.65
CA ASP A 335 10.57 19.01 -5.58
C ASP A 335 9.93 18.19 -6.74
N SER A 336 8.66 18.43 -7.02
CA SER A 336 7.96 17.78 -8.14
C SER A 336 8.53 18.17 -9.52
N LEU A 337 9.00 19.43 -9.66
CA LEU A 337 9.65 19.91 -10.88
C LEU A 337 11.05 19.31 -11.07
N ILE A 338 11.83 19.19 -9.98
CA ILE A 338 13.14 18.50 -10.02
C ILE A 338 12.93 17.04 -10.41
N TYR A 339 11.97 16.36 -9.79
CA TYR A 339 11.59 14.99 -10.16
C TYR A 339 11.26 14.89 -11.65
N ALA A 340 10.32 15.71 -12.16
CA ALA A 340 9.91 15.67 -13.55
C ALA A 340 11.08 15.90 -14.52
N ARG A 341 11.93 16.90 -14.25
CA ARG A 341 13.12 17.19 -15.07
C ARG A 341 14.13 16.05 -15.06
N THR A 342 14.33 15.42 -13.91
CA THR A 342 15.22 14.25 -13.79
C THR A 342 14.64 13.07 -14.56
N MET A 343 13.37 12.73 -14.33
CA MET A 343 12.71 11.62 -15.03
C MET A 343 12.66 11.82 -16.55
N GLN A 344 12.51 13.06 -17.03
CA GLN A 344 12.59 13.36 -18.46
C GLN A 344 13.95 12.97 -19.07
N LYS A 345 15.05 13.15 -18.32
CA LYS A 345 16.39 12.73 -18.75
C LYS A 345 16.57 11.21 -18.67
N LEU A 346 15.91 10.57 -17.71
CA LEU A 346 16.03 9.13 -17.48
C LEU A 346 15.12 8.29 -18.38
N LEU A 347 14.01 8.84 -18.87
CA LEU A 347 13.03 8.12 -19.70
C LEU A 347 13.66 7.41 -20.92
N PRO A 348 14.60 8.02 -21.68
CA PRO A 348 15.29 7.34 -22.79
C PRO A 348 16.14 6.14 -22.35
N LEU A 349 16.45 6.02 -21.06
CA LEU A 349 17.26 4.96 -20.47
C LEU A 349 16.42 3.82 -19.88
N ALA A 350 15.08 3.87 -19.96
CA ALA A 350 14.20 2.88 -19.31
C ALA A 350 14.53 1.42 -19.69
N SER A 351 15.06 1.18 -20.90
CA SER A 351 15.49 -0.14 -21.38
C SER A 351 16.89 -0.56 -20.95
N ARG A 352 17.71 0.36 -20.42
CA ARG A 352 19.09 0.10 -19.99
C ARG A 352 19.15 -0.69 -18.67
N PRO A 353 20.28 -1.33 -18.34
CA PRO A 353 20.52 -1.93 -17.03
C PRO A 353 20.29 -0.96 -15.88
N SER A 354 19.85 -1.47 -14.72
CA SER A 354 19.54 -0.64 -13.55
C SER A 354 20.71 0.23 -13.10
N GLY A 355 21.95 -0.27 -13.22
CA GLY A 355 23.16 0.47 -12.88
C GLY A 355 23.39 1.73 -13.72
N GLU A 356 23.07 1.67 -15.02
CA GLU A 356 23.16 2.85 -15.91
C GLU A 356 22.12 3.91 -15.53
N ILE A 357 20.89 3.48 -15.18
CA ILE A 357 19.81 4.39 -14.76
C ILE A 357 20.14 5.01 -13.39
N MET A 358 20.62 4.22 -12.44
CA MET A 358 21.08 4.69 -11.11
C MET A 358 22.15 5.77 -11.24
N THR A 359 23.15 5.52 -12.10
CA THR A 359 24.22 6.46 -12.39
C THR A 359 23.68 7.76 -12.99
N ALA A 360 22.85 7.65 -14.03
CA ALA A 360 22.28 8.82 -14.69
C ALA A 360 21.37 9.64 -13.74
N ALA A 361 20.65 8.98 -12.83
CA ALA A 361 19.84 9.64 -11.82
C ALA A 361 20.73 10.43 -10.84
N ALA A 362 21.84 9.84 -10.41
CA ALA A 362 22.80 10.50 -9.53
C ALA A 362 23.50 11.69 -10.21
N GLU A 363 23.92 11.51 -11.47
CA GLU A 363 24.51 12.58 -12.30
C GLU A 363 23.54 13.74 -12.51
N ALA A 364 22.24 13.45 -12.72
CA ALA A 364 21.21 14.47 -12.86
C ALA A 364 20.96 15.28 -11.58
N LEU A 365 21.28 14.72 -10.42
CA LEU A 365 21.19 15.36 -9.10
C LEU A 365 22.53 15.93 -8.60
N CYS A 366 23.60 15.88 -9.41
CA CYS A 366 24.84 16.59 -9.10
C CYS A 366 24.58 18.10 -8.98
N GLY A 367 25.16 18.71 -7.95
CA GLY A 367 24.95 20.12 -7.61
C GLY A 367 23.85 20.37 -6.59
N THR A 368 22.98 19.40 -6.28
CA THR A 368 21.97 19.54 -5.20
C THR A 368 22.65 19.83 -3.86
N PRO A 369 22.30 20.92 -3.16
CA PRO A 369 22.85 21.26 -1.84
C PRO A 369 22.78 20.12 -0.81
N TYR A 370 23.81 20.02 0.01
CA TYR A 370 23.85 19.08 1.13
C TYR A 370 23.12 19.65 2.35
N LYS A 371 22.18 18.89 2.91
CA LYS A 371 21.50 19.21 4.16
C LYS A 371 21.14 17.93 4.92
N GLY A 372 21.77 17.74 6.08
CA GLY A 372 21.40 16.68 7.02
C GLY A 372 20.17 17.06 7.86
N GLY A 373 19.45 16.04 8.34
CA GLY A 373 18.32 16.22 9.27
C GLY A 373 17.06 16.82 8.63
N THR A 374 16.91 16.74 7.31
CA THR A 374 15.74 17.25 6.58
C THR A 374 14.46 16.46 6.86
N LEU A 375 14.58 15.25 7.40
CA LEU A 375 13.44 14.38 7.73
C LEU A 375 12.89 14.56 9.14
N GLU A 376 13.55 15.35 10.00
CA GLU A 376 13.21 15.42 11.42
C GLU A 376 11.91 16.21 11.63
N SER A 377 10.82 15.47 11.91
CA SER A 377 9.49 16.03 12.10
C SER A 377 8.71 15.31 13.19
N THR A 378 7.67 15.96 13.72
CA THR A 378 6.74 15.35 14.69
C THR A 378 5.34 15.91 14.44
N PRO A 379 4.34 15.08 14.08
CA PRO A 379 4.41 13.63 13.89
C PRO A 379 5.26 13.20 12.68
N GLU A 380 5.78 11.96 12.71
CA GLU A 380 6.56 11.37 11.61
C GLU A 380 5.73 11.27 10.33
N HIS A 381 6.32 11.66 9.21
CA HIS A 381 5.68 11.62 7.91
C HIS A 381 6.74 11.61 6.77
N LEU A 382 6.36 11.29 5.53
CA LEU A 382 7.28 11.25 4.39
C LEU A 382 7.62 12.67 4.00
N THR A 383 8.84 13.08 4.26
CA THR A 383 9.39 14.31 3.69
C THR A 383 10.08 13.98 2.36
N VAL A 384 9.66 14.63 1.28
CA VAL A 384 10.30 14.56 -0.03
C VAL A 384 11.04 15.88 -0.25
N ASN A 385 12.36 15.82 -0.24
CA ASN A 385 13.22 16.97 -0.51
C ASN A 385 14.24 16.59 -1.58
N LEU A 386 14.05 17.09 -2.81
CA LEU A 386 14.98 16.93 -3.92
C LEU A 386 15.83 18.20 -4.15
N ARG A 387 15.51 19.28 -3.42
CA ARG A 387 16.23 20.56 -3.43
C ARG A 387 17.45 20.54 -2.53
N GLU A 388 17.37 19.80 -1.43
CA GLU A 388 18.46 19.60 -0.48
C GLU A 388 18.47 18.13 -0.04
N THR A 389 19.63 17.50 -0.04
CA THR A 389 19.76 16.06 0.19
C THR A 389 20.91 15.73 1.13
N ASP A 390 20.92 14.51 1.65
CA ASP A 390 22.08 13.90 2.30
C ASP A 390 22.46 12.60 1.58
N CYS A 391 23.40 11.85 2.15
CA CYS A 391 23.96 10.68 1.49
C CYS A 391 22.95 9.56 1.25
N ILE A 392 22.05 9.31 2.21
CA ILE A 392 21.05 8.24 2.09
C ILE A 392 19.86 8.72 1.25
N LEU A 393 19.43 9.97 1.41
CA LEU A 393 18.32 10.53 0.62
C LEU A 393 18.62 10.55 -0.88
N LEU A 394 19.87 10.81 -1.27
CA LEU A 394 20.31 10.69 -2.67
C LEU A 394 20.14 9.25 -3.18
N VAL A 395 20.62 8.27 -2.43
CA VAL A 395 20.53 6.85 -2.81
C VAL A 395 19.07 6.41 -2.92
N GLU A 396 18.23 6.79 -1.96
CA GLU A 396 16.80 6.48 -1.97
C GLU A 396 16.10 7.10 -3.19
N ALA A 397 16.38 8.37 -3.51
CA ALA A 397 15.78 9.06 -4.65
C ALA A 397 16.19 8.41 -5.99
N CYS A 398 17.48 8.13 -6.18
CA CYS A 398 17.98 7.46 -7.38
C CYS A 398 17.40 6.04 -7.52
N THR A 399 17.30 5.31 -6.41
CA THR A 399 16.69 3.97 -6.38
C THR A 399 15.22 4.05 -6.77
N ALA A 400 14.43 4.95 -6.15
CA ALA A 400 13.02 5.10 -6.46
C ALA A 400 12.74 5.48 -7.93
N MET A 401 13.52 6.41 -8.50
CA MET A 401 13.39 6.79 -9.91
C MET A 401 13.76 5.64 -10.86
N THR A 402 14.83 4.90 -10.55
CA THR A 402 15.25 3.73 -11.32
C THR A 402 14.17 2.67 -11.31
N LEU A 403 13.61 2.40 -10.13
CA LEU A 403 12.50 1.49 -9.94
C LEU A 403 11.31 1.88 -10.82
N LEU A 404 10.79 3.10 -10.72
CA LEU A 404 9.65 3.53 -11.53
C LEU A 404 9.80 3.29 -13.03
N LEU A 405 11.01 3.49 -13.60
CA LEU A 405 11.26 3.20 -15.02
C LEU A 405 11.28 1.71 -15.33
N LYS A 406 11.81 0.88 -14.42
CA LYS A 406 11.86 -0.57 -14.60
C LYS A 406 10.48 -1.23 -14.49
N ASP A 407 9.53 -0.58 -13.84
CA ASP A 407 8.22 -1.16 -13.52
C ASP A 407 7.16 -0.82 -14.55
N ASN A 408 7.44 0.20 -15.34
CA ASN A 408 6.56 0.69 -16.39
C ASN A 408 7.20 0.42 -17.76
N PRO A 409 7.35 -0.87 -18.17
CA PRO A 409 8.02 -1.21 -19.42
C PRO A 409 7.30 -0.63 -20.66
N GLY A 410 6.00 -0.35 -20.57
CA GLY A 410 5.25 0.33 -21.64
C GLY A 410 5.77 1.73 -21.99
N LEU A 411 6.49 2.40 -21.07
CA LEU A 411 7.19 3.66 -21.35
C LEU A 411 8.30 3.50 -22.41
N LYS A 412 8.81 2.27 -22.59
CA LYS A 412 9.81 1.95 -23.62
C LYS A 412 9.18 1.94 -25.02
N ASP A 413 7.95 1.44 -25.11
CA ASP A 413 7.27 1.21 -26.37
C ASP A 413 6.47 2.43 -26.83
N ASN A 414 6.04 3.27 -25.88
CA ASN A 414 5.29 4.48 -26.16
C ASN A 414 5.74 5.65 -25.27
N PRO A 415 6.86 6.34 -25.59
CA PRO A 415 7.40 7.43 -24.78
C PRO A 415 6.45 8.63 -24.59
N GLY A 416 5.34 8.68 -25.36
CA GLY A 416 4.26 9.65 -25.22
C GLY A 416 3.33 9.41 -24.02
N ASP A 417 3.41 8.25 -23.35
CA ASP A 417 2.61 7.94 -22.15
C ASP A 417 3.05 8.73 -20.90
N GLY A 418 4.14 9.49 -21.01
CA GLY A 418 4.54 10.51 -20.04
C GLY A 418 5.44 10.02 -18.91
N ILE A 419 5.91 10.95 -18.09
CA ILE A 419 6.69 10.68 -16.88
C ILE A 419 5.75 10.04 -15.84
N PRO A 420 6.16 8.96 -15.13
CA PRO A 420 5.37 8.43 -14.01
C PRO A 420 4.97 9.55 -13.04
N PRO A 421 3.72 9.61 -12.57
CA PRO A 421 3.26 10.63 -11.62
C PRO A 421 4.18 10.78 -10.40
N PHE A 422 4.25 12.00 -9.86
CA PHE A 422 5.09 12.28 -8.68
C PHE A 422 4.60 11.52 -7.43
N GLU A 423 3.31 11.22 -7.38
CA GLU A 423 2.66 10.41 -6.35
C GLU A 423 3.20 8.97 -6.34
N ASP A 424 3.51 8.40 -7.51
CA ASP A 424 4.13 7.08 -7.63
C ASP A 424 5.56 7.09 -7.09
N PHE A 425 6.29 8.20 -7.31
CA PHE A 425 7.59 8.42 -6.70
C PHE A 425 7.50 8.51 -5.18
N CYS A 426 6.55 9.29 -4.65
CA CYS A 426 6.32 9.38 -3.21
C CYS A 426 5.98 8.00 -2.61
N THR A 427 5.14 7.23 -3.29
CA THR A 427 4.76 5.87 -2.86
C THR A 427 5.95 4.92 -2.86
N THR A 428 6.77 4.95 -3.92
CA THR A 428 7.98 4.14 -4.03
C THR A 428 9.00 4.52 -2.96
N LEU A 429 9.25 5.82 -2.78
CA LEU A 429 10.16 6.34 -1.77
C LEU A 429 9.73 5.96 -0.35
N ARG A 430 8.43 6.04 -0.05
CA ARG A 430 7.88 5.56 1.23
C ARG A 430 8.17 4.08 1.47
N SER A 431 8.01 3.25 0.44
CA SER A 431 8.26 1.80 0.52
C SER A 431 9.73 1.46 0.78
N LEU A 432 10.65 2.33 0.35
CA LEU A 432 12.09 2.20 0.64
C LEU A 432 12.42 2.67 2.06
N ARG A 433 11.92 3.85 2.44
CA ARG A 433 12.33 4.55 3.67
C ARG A 433 11.72 4.01 4.95
N TYR A 434 10.53 3.41 4.86
CA TYR A 434 9.78 2.96 6.03
C TYR A 434 9.60 1.45 6.02
N ARG A 435 9.60 0.87 7.22
CA ARG A 435 9.45 -0.57 7.42
C ARG A 435 8.13 -1.05 6.80
N ASN A 436 8.22 -1.90 5.79
CA ASN A 436 7.09 -2.35 4.97
C ASN A 436 6.25 -1.21 4.33
N GLY A 437 6.84 -0.03 4.13
CA GLY A 437 6.13 1.16 3.63
C GLY A 437 5.12 1.77 4.60
N ILE A 438 5.11 1.36 5.88
CA ILE A 438 4.16 1.82 6.88
C ILE A 438 4.82 2.89 7.75
N ILE A 439 4.19 4.06 7.86
CA ILE A 439 4.60 5.10 8.80
C ILE A 439 3.82 4.93 10.09
N SER A 440 4.54 4.64 11.16
CA SER A 440 4.01 4.42 12.51
C SER A 440 4.96 5.04 13.53
N GLY A 441 5.12 6.37 13.43
CA GLY A 441 6.05 7.13 14.25
C GLY A 441 7.51 6.96 13.83
N TYR A 442 8.39 7.72 14.48
CA TYR A 442 9.82 7.78 14.16
C TYR A 442 10.51 6.39 14.05
N PRO A 443 10.23 5.39 14.90
CA PRO A 443 10.87 4.07 14.80
C PRO A 443 10.48 3.23 13.59
N SER A 444 9.45 3.62 12.83
CA SER A 444 9.10 2.92 11.59
C SER A 444 10.00 3.29 10.41
N ARG A 445 10.76 4.40 10.50
CA ARG A 445 11.78 4.77 9.52
C ARG A 445 12.99 3.85 9.64
N LEU A 446 13.58 3.46 8.51
CA LEU A 446 14.77 2.62 8.46
C LEU A 446 16.02 3.47 8.71
N HIS A 447 16.40 3.63 9.98
CA HIS A 447 17.52 4.51 10.36
C HIS A 447 18.89 3.87 10.16
N TYR A 448 19.01 2.55 10.36
CA TYR A 448 20.23 1.81 10.07
C TYR A 448 20.25 1.41 8.60
N THR A 449 21.29 1.80 7.85
CA THR A 449 21.37 1.52 6.41
C THR A 449 21.39 0.01 6.13
N SER A 450 21.91 -0.81 7.04
CA SER A 450 21.80 -2.26 6.98
C SER A 450 20.36 -2.74 6.96
N GLU A 451 19.47 -2.12 7.75
CA GLU A 451 18.05 -2.45 7.73
C GLU A 451 17.41 -2.08 6.39
N TRP A 452 17.78 -0.91 5.84
CA TRP A 452 17.35 -0.47 4.53
C TRP A 452 17.76 -1.46 3.42
N LEU A 453 19.03 -1.91 3.44
CA LEU A 453 19.54 -2.92 2.51
C LEU A 453 18.82 -4.26 2.64
N LEU A 454 18.59 -4.73 3.87
CA LEU A 454 17.86 -5.98 4.13
C LEU A 454 16.43 -5.90 3.61
N GLN A 455 15.70 -4.82 3.89
CA GLN A 455 14.35 -4.65 3.37
C GLN A 455 14.33 -4.57 1.84
N ALA A 456 15.26 -3.80 1.25
CA ALA A 456 15.35 -3.69 -0.20
C ALA A 456 15.67 -5.07 -0.85
N ARG A 457 16.55 -5.86 -0.23
CA ARG A 457 16.82 -7.24 -0.65
C ARG A 457 15.59 -8.13 -0.56
N ASP A 458 14.92 -8.12 0.59
CA ASP A 458 13.75 -8.98 0.84
C ASP A 458 12.57 -8.60 -0.09
N ASN A 459 12.50 -7.34 -0.50
CA ASN A 459 11.54 -6.85 -1.49
C ASN A 459 11.98 -7.11 -2.95
N GLY A 460 13.13 -7.74 -3.19
CA GLY A 460 13.64 -8.03 -4.53
C GLY A 460 14.04 -6.79 -5.32
N ILE A 461 14.59 -5.77 -4.66
CA ILE A 461 15.04 -4.50 -5.27
C ILE A 461 16.54 -4.55 -5.58
N LEU A 462 17.33 -5.10 -4.67
CA LEU A 462 18.77 -5.20 -4.77
C LEU A 462 19.30 -6.49 -4.15
N ARG A 463 20.56 -6.78 -4.40
CA ARG A 463 21.34 -7.79 -3.68
C ARG A 463 22.62 -7.17 -3.15
N GLU A 464 23.08 -7.65 -2.01
CA GLU A 464 24.43 -7.33 -1.52
C GLU A 464 25.45 -8.20 -2.26
N VAL A 465 26.50 -7.58 -2.79
CA VAL A 465 27.53 -8.25 -3.60
C VAL A 465 28.89 -8.24 -2.92
N SER A 466 29.00 -7.73 -1.69
CA SER A 466 30.27 -7.65 -0.96
C SER A 466 31.00 -8.98 -0.84
N GLU A 467 30.30 -10.07 -0.52
CA GLU A 467 30.88 -11.42 -0.44
C GLU A 467 31.42 -11.87 -1.81
N GLU A 468 30.61 -11.70 -2.87
CA GLU A 468 30.98 -12.06 -4.25
C GLU A 468 32.21 -11.28 -4.76
N LEU A 469 32.42 -10.08 -4.22
CA LEU A 469 33.54 -9.20 -4.55
C LEU A 469 34.81 -9.50 -3.72
N GLY A 470 34.84 -10.61 -2.98
CA GLY A 470 35.98 -11.00 -2.14
C GLY A 470 35.95 -10.40 -0.72
N GLY A 471 34.78 -9.93 -0.29
CA GLY A 471 34.55 -9.47 1.07
C GLY A 471 34.68 -10.59 2.10
N ILE A 472 34.91 -10.20 3.35
CA ILE A 472 35.02 -11.09 4.51
C ILE A 472 33.84 -10.86 5.46
N PRO A 473 33.52 -11.81 6.35
CA PRO A 473 32.48 -11.62 7.36
C PRO A 473 32.72 -10.35 8.20
N LEU A 474 31.65 -9.62 8.48
CA LEU A 474 31.62 -8.43 9.34
C LEU A 474 30.89 -8.80 10.64
N GLU A 475 31.60 -8.73 11.76
CA GLU A 475 30.96 -8.73 13.08
C GLU A 475 30.34 -7.35 13.31
N GLN A 476 29.02 -7.26 13.15
CA GLN A 476 28.26 -6.02 13.29
C GLN A 476 27.33 -6.12 14.49
N GLU A 477 27.45 -5.18 15.41
CA GLU A 477 26.50 -4.94 16.49
C GLU A 477 25.71 -3.65 16.23
N PHE A 478 24.43 -3.65 16.60
CA PHE A 478 23.55 -2.49 16.50
C PHE A 478 23.15 -2.06 17.92
N SER A 479 23.45 -0.81 18.29
CA SER A 479 23.08 -0.28 19.61
C SER A 479 23.16 1.24 19.71
N PHE A 480 23.60 1.91 18.64
CA PHE A 480 23.99 3.32 18.71
C PHE A 480 22.83 4.23 19.10
N MET A 481 21.69 4.13 18.43
CA MET A 481 20.56 5.02 18.66
C MET A 481 19.92 4.83 20.03
N SER A 482 19.72 3.58 20.48
CA SER A 482 19.15 3.34 21.82
C SER A 482 20.11 3.77 22.94
N SER A 483 21.41 3.54 22.77
CA SER A 483 22.46 3.94 23.74
C SER A 483 22.67 5.45 23.79
N HIS A 484 22.35 6.17 22.70
CA HIS A 484 22.51 7.62 22.59
C HIS A 484 21.17 8.33 22.35
N ARG A 485 20.08 7.82 22.96
CA ARG A 485 18.72 8.32 22.72
C ARG A 485 18.55 9.84 22.91
N ASP A 486 19.36 10.46 23.76
CA ASP A 486 19.29 11.89 24.03
C ASP A 486 19.75 12.77 22.84
N ASN A 487 20.47 12.19 21.88
CA ASN A 487 20.87 12.87 20.64
C ASN A 487 19.70 13.04 19.65
N TYR A 488 18.59 12.33 19.86
CA TYR A 488 17.46 12.30 18.94
C TYR A 488 16.24 12.95 19.59
N PRO A 489 15.71 14.06 19.04
CA PRO A 489 14.56 14.76 19.60
C PRO A 489 13.34 13.87 19.85
N GLN A 490 13.15 12.83 19.02
CA GLN A 490 12.05 11.88 19.07
C GLN A 490 12.25 10.75 20.10
N LEU A 491 13.48 10.54 20.58
CA LEU A 491 13.81 9.47 21.53
C LEU A 491 14.14 10.00 22.94
N ARG A 492 14.49 11.27 23.07
CA ARG A 492 14.89 11.88 24.35
C ARG A 492 13.72 12.03 25.33
N GLY A 493 14.04 11.94 26.62
CA GLY A 493 13.09 12.17 27.72
C GLY A 493 11.92 11.18 27.79
N ASN A 494 10.98 11.42 28.73
CA ASN A 494 9.90 10.48 29.02
C ASN A 494 9.02 10.18 27.80
N ALA A 495 8.69 11.21 27.00
CA ALA A 495 7.87 11.08 25.79
C ALA A 495 8.49 10.16 24.72
N GLY A 496 9.82 10.11 24.62
CA GLY A 496 10.53 9.27 23.65
C GLY A 496 10.78 7.83 24.09
N THR A 497 10.38 7.44 25.31
CA THR A 497 10.77 6.13 25.89
C THR A 497 10.19 4.94 25.11
N ALA A 498 8.93 5.02 24.71
CA ALA A 498 8.32 3.96 23.90
C ALA A 498 9.00 3.84 22.52
N ALA A 499 9.37 4.98 21.91
CA ALA A 499 10.08 5.00 20.64
C ALA A 499 11.51 4.44 20.77
N ALA A 500 12.23 4.79 21.84
CA ALA A 500 13.56 4.28 22.13
C ALA A 500 13.55 2.75 22.34
N GLU A 501 12.53 2.21 23.00
CA GLU A 501 12.35 0.77 23.17
C GLU A 501 12.09 0.05 21.83
N GLN A 502 11.32 0.67 20.92
CA GLN A 502 11.12 0.12 19.58
C GLN A 502 12.41 0.11 18.75
N ILE A 503 13.24 1.16 18.88
CA ILE A 503 14.57 1.20 18.26
C ILE A 503 15.47 0.11 18.83
N ARG A 504 15.51 -0.06 20.15
CA ARG A 504 16.30 -1.12 20.82
C ARG A 504 15.93 -2.53 20.33
N ARG A 505 14.64 -2.82 20.16
CA ARG A 505 14.19 -4.10 19.59
C ARG A 505 14.57 -4.26 18.12
N THR A 506 14.62 -3.16 17.38
CA THR A 506 15.08 -3.17 15.98
C THR A 506 16.56 -3.52 15.93
N GLU A 507 17.36 -2.92 16.80
CA GLU A 507 18.79 -3.20 16.96
C GLU A 507 19.05 -4.69 17.29
N GLU A 508 18.39 -5.23 18.32
CA GLU A 508 18.50 -6.67 18.69
C GLU A 508 18.14 -7.61 17.53
N ARG A 509 17.12 -7.23 16.74
CA ARG A 509 16.71 -7.99 15.55
C ARG A 509 17.81 -7.96 14.48
N LEU A 510 18.45 -6.81 14.27
CA LEU A 510 19.48 -6.64 13.24
C LEU A 510 20.76 -7.41 13.54
N ASP A 511 21.12 -7.58 14.82
CA ASP A 511 22.29 -8.38 15.24
C ASP A 511 22.23 -9.83 14.73
N THR A 512 21.03 -10.37 14.51
CA THR A 512 20.80 -11.77 14.10
C THR A 512 20.14 -11.91 12.73
N ALA A 513 19.83 -10.79 12.05
CA ALA A 513 19.01 -10.80 10.84
C ALA A 513 19.70 -11.40 9.62
N ALA A 514 21.03 -11.32 9.53
CA ALA A 514 21.82 -11.81 8.42
C ALA A 514 23.29 -11.97 8.81
N ALA A 515 24.03 -12.75 8.00
CA ALA A 515 25.49 -12.67 7.98
C ALA A 515 25.89 -11.47 7.11
N TYR A 516 26.56 -10.49 7.72
CA TYR A 516 27.07 -9.32 7.01
C TYR A 516 28.46 -9.59 6.46
N HIS A 517 28.75 -9.10 5.27
CA HIS A 517 30.07 -9.18 4.64
C HIS A 517 30.51 -7.79 4.21
N TYR A 518 31.81 -7.54 4.25
CA TYR A 518 32.37 -6.27 3.79
C TYR A 518 33.71 -6.44 3.10
N ILE A 519 34.09 -5.44 2.32
CA ILE A 519 35.39 -5.35 1.67
C ILE A 519 36.25 -4.41 2.52
N PRO A 520 37.26 -4.91 3.25
CA PRO A 520 38.19 -4.07 3.99
C PRO A 520 38.87 -3.04 3.10
N ALA A 521 39.22 -1.88 3.65
CA ALA A 521 39.80 -0.77 2.90
C ALA A 521 41.01 -1.19 2.05
N GLU A 522 41.87 -2.06 2.59
CA GLU A 522 43.04 -2.62 1.93
C GLU A 522 42.72 -3.56 0.77
N LYS A 523 41.54 -4.20 0.75
CA LYS A 523 41.08 -5.11 -0.31
C LYS A 523 40.27 -4.43 -1.41
N ILE A 524 39.96 -3.13 -1.28
CA ILE A 524 39.17 -2.40 -2.29
C ILE A 524 39.83 -2.48 -3.67
N ARG A 525 41.17 -2.41 -3.75
CA ARG A 525 41.90 -2.53 -5.02
C ARG A 525 41.57 -3.82 -5.78
N GLU A 526 41.41 -4.94 -5.06
CA GLU A 526 41.14 -6.25 -5.65
C GLU A 526 39.69 -6.35 -6.13
N ALA A 527 38.76 -5.71 -5.42
CA ALA A 527 37.34 -5.68 -5.74
C ALA A 527 36.98 -4.66 -6.84
N GLU A 528 37.78 -3.59 -7.00
CA GLU A 528 37.48 -2.44 -7.84
C GLU A 528 37.07 -2.81 -9.27
N ALA A 529 37.68 -3.84 -9.86
CA ALA A 529 37.37 -4.27 -11.23
C ALA A 529 35.95 -4.83 -11.40
N ASN A 530 35.35 -5.36 -10.34
CA ASN A 530 34.04 -6.03 -10.36
C ASN A 530 32.90 -5.18 -9.77
N ILE A 531 33.24 -4.03 -9.18
CA ILE A 531 32.26 -2.99 -8.83
C ILE A 531 31.78 -2.32 -10.12
N GLN A 532 30.47 -2.24 -10.28
CA GLN A 532 29.80 -1.76 -11.48
C GLN A 532 29.23 -0.35 -11.27
N ASP A 533 29.07 0.39 -12.37
CA ASP A 533 28.36 1.66 -12.36
C ASP A 533 26.95 1.46 -11.80
N GLY A 534 26.54 2.35 -10.90
CA GLY A 534 25.25 2.29 -10.22
C GLY A 534 25.21 1.43 -8.97
N ASP A 535 26.28 0.70 -8.63
CA ASP A 535 26.36 0.00 -7.34
C ASP A 535 26.27 1.00 -6.18
N ILE A 536 25.48 0.67 -5.16
CA ILE A 536 25.39 1.44 -3.94
C ILE A 536 26.59 1.10 -3.06
N ILE A 537 27.41 2.10 -2.79
CA ILE A 537 28.57 2.01 -1.91
C ILE A 537 28.15 2.48 -0.51
N CYS A 538 28.38 1.63 0.49
CA CYS A 538 28.10 1.90 1.90
C CYS A 538 29.41 1.87 2.69
N ILE A 539 29.85 3.01 3.22
CA ILE A 539 31.10 3.13 3.96
C ILE A 539 30.85 2.78 5.44
N ILE A 540 31.54 1.74 5.90
CA ILE A 540 31.35 1.18 7.24
C ILE A 540 31.86 2.14 8.30
N SER A 541 31.08 2.26 9.37
CA SER A 541 31.42 3.02 10.56
C SER A 541 32.51 2.32 11.38
N SER A 542 33.43 3.09 11.95
CA SER A 542 34.28 2.61 13.05
C SER A 542 33.70 2.91 14.43
N THR A 543 32.49 3.48 14.49
CA THR A 543 31.82 3.86 15.75
C THR A 543 31.07 2.65 16.30
N PRO A 544 31.29 2.24 17.56
CA PRO A 544 30.60 1.10 18.16
C PRO A 544 29.07 1.23 18.06
N GLY A 545 28.40 0.13 17.70
CA GLY A 545 26.94 0.06 17.59
C GLY A 545 26.32 0.74 16.37
N LEU A 546 27.12 1.38 15.51
CA LEU A 546 26.69 2.03 14.27
C LEU A 546 27.27 1.26 13.07
N ASP A 547 26.48 1.05 12.03
CA ASP A 547 26.85 0.22 10.88
C ASP A 547 27.51 1.01 9.75
N ILE A 548 26.82 2.02 9.21
CA ILE A 548 27.22 2.73 8.00
C ILE A 548 27.19 4.23 8.29
N THR A 549 28.28 4.93 7.95
CA THR A 549 28.40 6.38 8.15
C THR A 549 28.09 7.20 6.91
N HIS A 550 28.22 6.59 5.73
CA HIS A 550 28.11 7.32 4.48
C HIS A 550 27.76 6.40 3.33
N THR A 551 27.04 6.93 2.35
CA THR A 551 26.61 6.19 1.15
C THR A 551 26.85 6.99 -0.14
N GLY A 552 26.90 6.29 -1.26
CA GLY A 552 26.99 6.89 -2.60
C GLY A 552 26.76 5.86 -3.71
N ILE A 553 26.87 6.32 -4.95
CA ILE A 553 26.60 5.50 -6.15
C ILE A 553 27.89 5.40 -6.97
N ALA A 554 28.38 4.19 -7.17
CA ALA A 554 29.60 3.89 -7.92
C ALA A 554 29.51 4.43 -9.35
N ARG A 555 30.61 5.04 -9.80
CA ARG A 555 30.71 5.58 -11.15
C ARG A 555 32.16 5.56 -11.62
N ARG A 556 32.41 4.94 -12.77
CA ARG A 556 33.72 4.99 -13.44
C ARG A 556 33.89 6.30 -14.20
N ALA A 557 35.08 6.88 -14.07
CA ALA A 557 35.51 7.98 -14.92
C ALA A 557 35.87 7.46 -16.33
N GLY A 558 36.09 8.38 -17.28
CA GLY A 558 36.40 8.04 -18.67
C GLY A 558 37.70 7.25 -18.85
N ASP A 559 38.62 7.30 -17.89
CA ASP A 559 39.85 6.51 -17.85
C ASP A 559 39.69 5.13 -17.19
N GLY A 560 38.47 4.78 -16.77
CA GLY A 560 38.12 3.51 -16.13
C GLY A 560 38.34 3.46 -14.61
N SER A 561 38.91 4.50 -14.00
CA SER A 561 39.09 4.58 -12.55
C SER A 561 37.74 4.62 -11.83
N LEU A 562 37.65 3.95 -10.66
CA LEU A 562 36.41 3.85 -9.91
C LEU A 562 36.27 5.01 -8.93
N HIS A 563 35.23 5.81 -9.13
CA HIS A 563 34.79 6.89 -8.25
C HIS A 563 33.37 6.61 -7.79
N PHE A 564 32.73 7.60 -7.18
CA PHE A 564 31.33 7.53 -6.80
C PHE A 564 30.71 8.93 -6.71
N ILE A 565 29.41 9.00 -6.94
CA ILE A 565 28.59 10.20 -6.76
C ILE A 565 27.95 10.13 -5.37
N HIS A 566 28.09 11.20 -4.60
CA HIS A 566 27.51 11.27 -3.26
C HIS A 566 27.16 12.70 -2.85
N ALA A 567 26.20 12.83 -1.94
CA ALA A 567 25.95 14.08 -1.24
C ALA A 567 27.08 14.33 -0.23
N SER A 568 27.95 15.29 -0.51
CA SER A 568 29.14 15.55 0.31
C SER A 568 28.88 16.68 1.29
N MET A 569 28.93 16.38 2.60
CA MET A 569 28.92 17.42 3.63
C MET A 569 30.10 18.39 3.45
N ARG A 570 31.28 17.89 3.04
CA ARG A 570 32.49 18.69 2.85
C ARG A 570 32.37 19.67 1.69
N GLU A 571 31.82 19.21 0.56
CA GLU A 571 31.64 20.05 -0.63
C GLU A 571 30.32 20.84 -0.60
N GLY A 572 29.46 20.61 0.41
CA GLY A 572 28.17 21.27 0.58
C GLY A 572 27.12 20.92 -0.47
N ARG A 573 27.34 19.88 -1.29
CA ARG A 573 26.45 19.46 -2.39
C ARG A 573 26.72 18.03 -2.87
N THR A 574 25.83 17.50 -3.70
CA THR A 574 26.06 16.28 -4.47
C THR A 574 27.15 16.49 -5.50
N VAL A 575 28.17 15.63 -5.48
CA VAL A 575 29.33 15.70 -6.36
C VAL A 575 29.73 14.32 -6.85
N MET A 576 30.39 14.29 -8.01
CA MET A 576 31.30 13.21 -8.37
C MET A 576 32.57 13.38 -7.55
N GLU A 577 32.93 12.42 -6.71
CA GLU A 577 34.13 12.52 -5.87
C GLU A 577 35.40 12.53 -6.73
N ALA A 578 36.26 13.52 -6.49
CA ALA A 578 37.49 13.70 -7.24
C ALA A 578 38.54 12.62 -6.94
N ARG A 579 38.53 12.07 -5.72
CA ARG A 579 39.35 10.92 -5.34
C ARG A 579 38.73 9.62 -5.84
N THR A 580 39.56 8.64 -6.16
CA THR A 580 39.08 7.28 -6.40
C THR A 580 38.46 6.71 -5.11
N LEU A 581 37.59 5.71 -5.25
CA LEU A 581 36.93 5.06 -4.10
C LEU A 581 37.97 4.54 -3.08
N ARG A 582 39.04 3.91 -3.56
CA ARG A 582 40.16 3.45 -2.73
C ARG A 582 40.90 4.59 -2.01
N GLU A 583 41.07 5.74 -2.63
CA GLU A 583 41.73 6.89 -1.97
C GLU A 583 40.83 7.55 -0.92
N TYR A 584 39.52 7.49 -1.13
CA TYR A 584 38.52 8.01 -0.20
C TYR A 584 38.42 7.14 1.06
N VAL A 585 38.31 5.81 0.90
CA VAL A 585 38.06 4.87 2.00
C VAL A 585 39.38 4.42 2.62
N LYS A 586 39.77 5.06 3.74
CA LYS A 586 41.06 4.80 4.40
C LYS A 586 41.01 3.78 5.55
N LYS A 587 39.84 3.56 6.16
CA LYS A 587 39.63 2.71 7.33
C LYS A 587 38.26 2.04 7.27
N GLY A 588 38.09 0.95 8.01
CA GLY A 588 36.88 0.14 7.98
C GLY A 588 36.81 -0.62 6.67
N GLY A 589 36.04 -0.11 5.72
CA GLY A 589 35.85 -0.71 4.41
C GLY A 589 34.52 -0.31 3.82
N ILE A 590 34.03 -1.10 2.86
CA ILE A 590 32.76 -0.86 2.19
C ILE A 590 31.88 -2.10 2.16
N ARG A 591 30.57 -1.85 2.22
CA ARG A 591 29.54 -2.75 1.70
C ARG A 591 29.10 -2.27 0.33
N VAL A 592 28.73 -3.21 -0.53
CA VAL A 592 28.35 -2.95 -1.92
C VAL A 592 27.04 -3.66 -2.19
N ALA A 593 26.05 -2.91 -2.68
CA ALA A 593 24.76 -3.43 -3.09
C ALA A 593 24.47 -3.08 -4.55
N ARG A 594 23.80 -3.98 -5.26
CA ARG A 594 23.52 -3.87 -6.69
C ARG A 594 22.04 -4.06 -6.94
N LEU A 595 21.40 -3.12 -7.64
CA LEU A 595 20.02 -3.28 -8.10
C LEU A 595 19.95 -4.41 -9.13
N TYR A 596 18.84 -5.16 -9.13
CA TYR A 596 18.57 -6.22 -10.11
C TYR A 596 18.41 -5.69 -11.54
#